data_AF-A0A0F8W5B6-F1
#
_entry.id   AF-A0A0F8W5B6-F1
#
_cell.length_a   1.000
_cell.length_b   1.000
_cell.length_c   1.000
_cell.angle_alpha   90.00
_cell.angle_beta   90.00
_cell.angle_gamma   90.00
#
_symmetry.space_group_name_H-M   'P 1'
#
loop_
_entity.id
_entity.type
_entity.pdbx_description
1 polymer ?
#
loop_
_entity_poly.entity_id
_entity_poly.type
_entity_poly.pdbx_seq_one_letter_code
_entity_poly.pdbx_strand_id
1 'polypeptide(L)'
;LNKKQFADTIGLKPRQIDNLVLDGLPRTKRGRSYDYGIEAVVWYYQRRIDRDKATRPDLKESQERFEAARAKKMELELELLQAESVKAHVAREELGRILDRLRARLLNVPATAAPRMVGCKTVRQATAQLEEGMREALAVLQETADEDNDGTRHNGRRRAKKKAAKRTARRGSRKTSSSP
;
A
#
# COMPACT_ATOMS: atom_id res chain seq x y z
N LEU A 1 -29.20 -52.79 8.75
CA LEU A 1 -28.79 -53.10 7.37
C LEU A 1 -27.71 -54.18 7.37
N ASN A 2 -27.77 -55.17 6.48
CA ASN A 2 -26.65 -56.11 6.30
C ASN A 2 -25.45 -55.40 5.63
N LYS A 3 -24.24 -55.94 5.75
CA LYS A 3 -22.98 -55.35 5.27
C LYS A 3 -23.06 -54.83 3.82
N LYS A 4 -23.65 -55.62 2.90
CA LYS A 4 -23.81 -55.21 1.49
C LYS A 4 -24.73 -53.98 1.36
N GLN A 5 -25.91 -54.05 1.98
CA GLN A 5 -26.89 -52.96 1.96
C GLN A 5 -26.33 -51.68 2.60
N PHE A 6 -25.57 -51.80 3.69
CA PHE A 6 -24.89 -50.67 4.30
C PHE A 6 -23.86 -50.05 3.36
N ALA A 7 -23.06 -50.89 2.68
CA ALA A 7 -22.08 -50.44 1.68
C ALA A 7 -22.74 -49.64 0.56
N ASP A 8 -23.83 -50.17 0.02
CA ASP A 8 -24.59 -49.54 -1.06
C ASP A 8 -25.20 -48.21 -0.59
N THR A 9 -25.70 -48.14 0.66
CA THR A 9 -26.32 -46.93 1.24
C THR A 9 -25.32 -45.78 1.36
N ILE A 10 -24.07 -46.07 1.73
CA ILE A 10 -23.02 -45.05 1.91
C ILE A 10 -22.09 -44.91 0.70
N GLY A 11 -22.37 -45.64 -0.40
CA GLY A 11 -21.61 -45.58 -1.65
C GLY A 11 -20.20 -46.18 -1.57
N LEU A 12 -19.98 -47.20 -0.74
CA LEU A 12 -18.69 -47.86 -0.55
C LEU A 12 -18.70 -49.32 -0.99
N LYS A 13 -17.51 -49.88 -1.27
CA LYS A 13 -17.34 -51.31 -1.51
C LYS A 13 -17.40 -52.09 -0.19
N PRO A 14 -17.96 -53.32 -0.15
CA PRO A 14 -18.03 -54.14 1.05
C PRO A 14 -16.69 -54.37 1.78
N ARG A 15 -15.57 -54.40 1.03
CA ARG A 15 -14.21 -54.50 1.61
C ARG A 15 -13.81 -53.26 2.41
N GLN A 16 -14.27 -52.08 2.02
CA GLN A 16 -13.96 -50.84 2.74
C GLN A 16 -14.66 -50.79 4.10
N ILE A 17 -15.80 -51.49 4.24
CA ILE A 17 -16.46 -51.63 5.55
C ILE A 17 -15.60 -52.41 6.52
N ASP A 18 -14.85 -53.43 6.09
CA ASP A 18 -13.98 -54.18 7.00
C ASP A 18 -12.92 -53.28 7.62
N ASN A 19 -12.34 -52.38 6.82
CA ASN A 19 -11.40 -51.39 7.32
C ASN A 19 -12.07 -50.40 8.29
N LEU A 20 -13.29 -49.95 7.98
CA LEU A 20 -14.04 -49.06 8.89
C LEU A 20 -14.40 -49.76 10.21
N VAL A 21 -14.66 -51.06 10.17
CA VAL A 21 -14.91 -51.87 11.38
C VAL A 21 -13.66 -51.98 12.24
N LEU A 22 -12.48 -52.14 11.65
CA LEU A 22 -11.20 -52.08 12.39
C LEU A 22 -10.99 -50.71 13.04
N ASP A 23 -11.45 -49.66 12.37
CA ASP A 23 -11.39 -48.28 12.87
C ASP A 23 -12.50 -47.93 13.89
N GLY A 24 -13.36 -48.88 14.26
CA GLY A 24 -14.38 -48.69 15.30
C GLY A 24 -15.81 -48.38 14.81
N LEU A 25 -16.15 -48.73 13.56
CA LEU A 25 -17.53 -48.59 13.05
C LEU A 25 -18.51 -49.38 13.94
N PRO A 26 -19.57 -48.72 14.48
CA PRO A 26 -20.59 -49.39 15.28
C PRO A 26 -21.32 -50.49 14.50
N ARG A 27 -21.47 -51.67 15.12
CA ARG A 27 -22.23 -52.79 14.57
C ARG A 27 -22.87 -53.62 15.68
N THR A 28 -24.06 -54.14 15.42
CA THR A 28 -24.76 -55.03 16.35
C THR A 28 -24.67 -56.47 15.85
N LYS A 29 -24.38 -57.43 16.73
CA LYS A 29 -24.35 -58.85 16.36
C LYS A 29 -25.78 -59.39 16.27
N ARG A 30 -26.16 -59.95 15.13
CA ARG A 30 -27.46 -60.61 14.90
C ARG A 30 -27.20 -62.04 14.40
N GLY A 31 -27.19 -62.99 15.33
CA GLY A 31 -26.90 -64.41 15.04
C GLY A 31 -25.48 -64.61 14.48
N ARG A 32 -25.39 -65.19 13.27
CA ARG A 32 -24.12 -65.36 12.53
C ARG A 32 -23.71 -64.14 11.70
N SER A 33 -24.48 -63.05 11.72
CA SER A 33 -24.25 -61.86 10.91
C SER A 33 -24.19 -60.58 11.75
N TYR A 34 -23.76 -59.49 11.13
CA TYR A 34 -23.70 -58.16 11.74
C TYR A 34 -24.71 -57.23 11.09
N ASP A 35 -25.35 -56.41 11.92
CA ASP A 35 -26.32 -55.41 11.52
C ASP A 35 -25.73 -54.00 11.72
N TYR A 36 -25.80 -53.19 10.67
CA TYR A 36 -25.36 -51.80 10.65
C TYR A 36 -26.60 -50.91 10.70
N GLY A 37 -26.79 -50.24 11.84
CA GLY A 37 -27.90 -49.33 12.08
C GLY A 37 -27.58 -47.88 11.71
N ILE A 38 -28.47 -46.97 12.10
CA ILE A 38 -28.34 -45.52 11.86
C ILE A 38 -27.05 -44.98 12.51
N GLU A 39 -26.67 -45.50 13.68
CA GLU A 39 -25.43 -45.12 14.38
C GLU A 39 -24.18 -45.30 13.53
N ALA A 40 -24.12 -46.36 12.72
CA ALA A 40 -23.01 -46.61 11.81
C ALA A 40 -22.94 -45.59 10.68
N VAL A 41 -24.11 -45.13 10.20
CA VAL A 41 -24.23 -44.08 9.18
C VAL A 41 -23.76 -42.74 9.74
N VAL A 42 -24.27 -42.36 10.92
CA VAL A 42 -23.89 -41.12 11.60
C VAL A 42 -22.39 -41.10 11.87
N TRP A 43 -21.84 -42.18 12.42
CA TRP A 43 -20.40 -42.30 12.68
C TRP A 43 -19.55 -42.07 11.43
N TYR A 44 -19.95 -42.66 10.29
CA TYR A 44 -19.23 -42.51 9.03
C TYR A 44 -19.21 -41.07 8.53
N TYR A 45 -20.36 -40.38 8.55
CA TYR A 45 -20.43 -38.99 8.11
C TYR A 45 -19.72 -38.04 9.07
N GLN A 46 -19.80 -38.27 10.38
CA GLN A 46 -19.07 -37.48 11.38
C GLN A 46 -17.56 -37.57 11.11
N ARG A 47 -17.05 -38.80 10.96
CA ARG A 47 -15.63 -39.05 10.68
C ARG A 47 -15.17 -38.41 9.38
N ARG A 48 -16.02 -38.40 8.35
CA ARG A 48 -15.71 -37.76 7.07
C ARG A 48 -15.64 -36.24 7.21
N ILE A 49 -16.58 -35.63 7.92
CA ILE A 49 -16.58 -34.19 8.21
C ILE A 49 -15.33 -33.79 8.99
N ASP A 50 -14.94 -34.58 10.00
CA ASP A 50 -13.78 -34.29 10.84
C ASP A 50 -12.46 -34.44 10.06
N ARG A 51 -12.37 -35.43 9.17
CA ARG A 51 -11.23 -35.56 8.24
C ARG A 51 -11.15 -34.36 7.28
N ASP A 52 -12.28 -33.94 6.73
CA ASP A 52 -12.34 -32.81 5.79
C ASP A 52 -11.99 -31.48 6.48
N LYS A 53 -12.34 -31.31 7.76
CA LYS A 53 -11.91 -30.18 8.59
C LYS A 53 -10.41 -30.22 8.90
N ALA A 54 -9.87 -31.38 9.26
CA ALA A 54 -8.44 -31.52 9.57
C ALA A 54 -7.54 -31.32 8.34
N THR A 55 -8.04 -31.59 7.13
CA THR A 55 -7.27 -31.51 5.88
C THR A 55 -7.32 -30.10 5.25
N ARG A 56 -8.26 -29.25 5.67
CA ARG A 56 -8.33 -27.85 5.24
C ARG A 56 -7.60 -26.98 6.26
N PRO A 57 -6.31 -26.63 6.06
CA PRO A 57 -5.71 -25.54 6.83
C PRO A 57 -6.62 -24.32 6.69
N ASP A 58 -6.82 -23.57 7.77
CA ASP A 58 -7.80 -22.48 7.89
C ASP A 58 -7.74 -21.53 6.69
N LEU A 59 -8.53 -21.87 5.66
CA LEU A 59 -8.53 -21.19 4.37
C LEU A 59 -8.92 -19.73 4.56
N LYS A 60 -9.77 -19.50 5.57
CA LYS A 60 -10.20 -18.19 6.04
C LYS A 60 -9.04 -17.38 6.60
N GLU A 61 -8.24 -17.94 7.51
CA GLU A 61 -7.12 -17.21 8.11
C GLU A 61 -6.06 -16.84 7.06
N SER A 62 -5.80 -17.74 6.10
CA SER A 62 -4.88 -17.46 4.99
C SER A 62 -5.42 -16.37 4.04
N GLN A 63 -6.71 -16.42 3.71
CA GLN A 63 -7.37 -15.41 2.89
C GLN A 63 -7.40 -14.05 3.58
N GLU A 64 -7.74 -13.99 4.86
CA GLU A 64 -7.75 -12.77 5.66
C GLU A 64 -6.35 -12.13 5.73
N ARG A 65 -5.29 -12.94 5.91
CA ARG A 65 -3.90 -12.45 5.88
C ARG A 65 -3.52 -11.91 4.50
N PHE A 66 -3.92 -12.58 3.43
CA PHE A 66 -3.67 -12.14 2.06
C PHE A 66 -4.40 -10.83 1.72
N GLU A 67 -5.67 -10.72 2.09
CA GLU A 67 -6.48 -9.53 1.89
C GLU A 67 -5.93 -8.33 2.68
N ALA A 68 -5.52 -8.54 3.93
CA ALA A 68 -4.88 -7.51 4.74
C ALA A 68 -3.54 -7.03 4.13
N ALA A 69 -2.73 -7.93 3.58
CA ALA A 69 -1.50 -7.57 2.89
C ALA A 69 -1.79 -6.78 1.60
N ARG A 70 -2.81 -7.19 0.84
CA ARG A 70 -3.24 -6.51 -0.38
C ARG A 70 -3.79 -5.11 -0.10
N ALA A 71 -4.57 -4.95 0.96
CA ALA A 71 -5.10 -3.65 1.39
C ALA A 71 -3.96 -2.68 1.73
N LYS A 72 -2.97 -3.13 2.53
CA LYS A 72 -1.78 -2.31 2.86
C LYS A 72 -0.99 -1.90 1.61
N LYS A 73 -0.86 -2.80 0.63
CA LYS A 73 -0.19 -2.46 -0.63
C LYS A 73 -0.94 -1.36 -1.38
N MET A 74 -2.26 -1.48 -1.48
CA MET A 74 -3.10 -0.47 -2.14
C MET A 74 -3.06 0.88 -1.41
N GLU A 75 -3.02 0.88 -0.07
CA GLU A 75 -2.84 2.12 0.71
C GLU A 75 -1.50 2.80 0.40
N LEU A 76 -0.41 2.04 0.33
CA LEU A 76 0.92 2.57 -0.02
C LEU A 76 0.97 3.09 -1.47
N GLU A 77 0.40 2.35 -2.43
CA GLU A 77 0.31 2.79 -3.82
C GLU A 77 -0.52 4.08 -3.94
N LEU A 78 -1.61 4.20 -3.18
CA LEU A 78 -2.42 5.41 -3.11
C LEU A 78 -1.65 6.57 -2.48
N GLU A 79 -0.89 6.35 -1.41
CA GLU A 79 -0.03 7.38 -0.81
C GLU A 79 1.06 7.86 -1.79
N LEU A 80 1.65 6.95 -2.57
CA LEU A 80 2.64 7.30 -3.61
C LEU A 80 2.00 8.12 -4.73
N LEU A 81 0.84 7.68 -5.24
CA LEU A 81 0.10 8.42 -6.26
C LEU A 81 -0.35 9.79 -5.76
N GLN A 82 -0.71 9.91 -4.47
CA GLN A 82 -1.03 11.20 -3.84
C GLN A 82 0.21 12.08 -3.63
N ALA A 83 1.38 11.49 -3.38
CA ALA A 83 2.64 12.22 -3.27
C ALA A 83 3.14 12.69 -4.64
N GLU A 84 2.88 11.94 -5.71
CA GLU A 84 3.27 12.27 -7.08
C GLU A 84 2.26 13.20 -7.77
N SER A 85 0.98 13.18 -7.36
CA SER A 85 -0.04 14.09 -7.88
C SER A 85 0.09 15.50 -7.27
N VAL A 86 0.88 16.33 -7.93
CA VAL A 86 0.82 17.78 -7.70
C VAL A 86 -0.50 18.30 -8.27
N LYS A 87 -1.28 19.00 -7.44
CA LYS A 87 -2.52 19.65 -7.91
C LYS A 87 -2.16 20.66 -9.00
N ALA A 88 -2.86 20.60 -10.14
CA ALA A 88 -2.57 21.44 -11.30
C ALA A 88 -2.50 22.95 -11.00
N HIS A 89 -3.29 23.45 -10.03
CA HIS A 89 -3.22 24.86 -9.63
C HIS A 89 -1.88 25.21 -8.96
N VAL A 90 -1.31 24.33 -8.14
CA VAL A 90 -0.03 24.55 -7.48
C VAL A 90 1.09 24.60 -8.51
N ALA A 91 1.09 23.65 -9.46
CA ALA A 91 2.07 23.65 -10.56
C ALA A 91 1.96 24.93 -11.41
N ARG A 92 0.74 25.40 -11.68
CA ARG A 92 0.51 26.64 -12.44
C ARG A 92 0.97 27.88 -11.69
N GLU A 93 0.76 27.96 -10.38
CA GLU A 93 1.22 29.07 -9.55
C GLU A 93 2.75 29.13 -9.49
N GLU A 94 3.43 28.00 -9.27
CA GLU A 94 4.90 27.98 -9.22
C GLU A 94 5.51 28.29 -10.59
N LEU A 95 5.00 27.69 -11.66
CA LEU A 95 5.43 28.03 -13.02
C LEU A 95 5.19 29.52 -13.33
N GLY A 96 4.05 30.07 -12.91
CA GLY A 96 3.74 31.49 -13.05
C GLY A 96 4.80 32.37 -12.38
N ARG A 97 5.15 32.07 -11.12
CA ARG A 97 6.18 32.82 -10.37
C ARG A 97 7.56 32.76 -11.03
N ILE A 98 7.95 31.59 -11.54
CA ILE A 98 9.24 31.42 -12.24
C ILE A 98 9.26 32.25 -13.52
N LEU A 99 8.18 32.17 -14.32
CA LEU A 99 8.07 32.91 -15.57
C LEU A 99 7.99 34.43 -15.35
N ASP A 100 7.32 34.88 -14.30
CA ASP A 100 7.26 36.31 -13.96
C ASP A 100 8.62 36.85 -13.54
N ARG A 101 9.40 36.09 -12.74
CA ARG A 101 10.78 36.44 -12.38
C ARG A 101 11.69 36.50 -13.61
N LEU A 102 11.59 35.51 -14.50
CA LEU A 102 12.34 35.49 -15.76
C LEU A 102 11.97 36.70 -16.63
N ARG A 103 10.68 36.98 -16.80
CA ARG A 103 10.19 38.13 -17.57
C ARG A 103 10.76 39.44 -17.04
N ALA A 104 10.73 39.64 -15.72
CA ALA A 104 11.28 40.84 -15.09
C ALA A 104 12.79 41.00 -15.39
N ARG A 105 13.57 39.91 -15.33
CA ARG A 105 15.00 39.95 -15.66
C ARG A 105 15.27 40.22 -17.14
N LEU A 106 14.55 39.56 -18.04
CA LEU A 106 14.68 39.80 -19.47
C LEU A 106 14.40 41.25 -19.86
N LEU A 107 13.36 41.86 -19.27
CA LEU A 107 13.04 43.27 -19.49
C LEU A 107 14.09 44.24 -18.93
N ASN A 108 14.89 43.80 -17.95
CA ASN A 108 15.99 44.58 -17.40
C ASN A 108 17.29 44.47 -18.19
N VAL A 109 17.45 43.46 -19.06
CA VAL A 109 18.68 43.28 -19.87
C VAL A 109 19.05 44.53 -20.66
N PRO A 110 18.13 45.22 -21.36
CA PRO A 110 18.49 46.44 -22.09
C PRO A 110 19.02 47.54 -21.18
N ALA A 111 18.45 47.71 -19.98
CA ALA A 111 18.85 48.74 -19.03
C ALA A 111 20.27 48.50 -18.48
N THR A 112 20.66 47.25 -18.30
CA THR A 112 22.00 46.88 -17.80
C THR A 112 23.03 46.77 -18.92
N ALA A 113 22.64 46.28 -20.09
CA ALA A 113 23.54 46.07 -21.22
C ALA A 113 23.81 47.37 -22.02
N ALA A 114 22.83 48.26 -22.16
CA ALA A 114 22.97 49.46 -22.99
C ALA A 114 24.17 50.35 -22.59
N PRO A 115 24.43 50.66 -21.30
CA PRO A 115 25.61 51.44 -20.92
C PRO A 115 26.93 50.76 -21.29
N ARG A 116 26.98 49.42 -21.22
CA ARG A 116 28.18 48.63 -21.57
C ARG A 116 28.41 48.60 -23.08
N MET A 117 27.34 48.62 -23.87
CA MET A 117 27.42 48.64 -25.33
C MET A 117 27.94 49.95 -25.91
N VAL A 118 27.78 51.09 -25.22
CA VAL A 118 28.29 52.40 -25.68
C VAL A 118 29.82 52.37 -25.88
N GLY A 119 30.54 51.53 -25.13
CA GLY A 119 32.00 51.37 -25.24
C GLY A 119 32.47 50.32 -26.25
N CYS A 120 31.57 49.56 -26.87
CA CYS A 120 31.93 48.48 -27.78
C CYS A 120 32.36 49.01 -29.15
N LYS A 121 33.54 48.58 -29.63
CA LYS A 121 34.10 49.02 -30.92
C LYS A 121 33.79 48.06 -32.07
N THR A 122 33.32 46.86 -31.75
CA THR A 122 33.04 45.81 -32.73
C THR A 122 31.73 45.10 -32.38
N VAL A 123 31.05 44.60 -33.41
CA VAL A 123 29.82 43.80 -33.26
C VAL A 123 30.08 42.61 -32.32
N ARG A 124 31.23 41.94 -32.45
CA ARG A 124 31.61 40.81 -31.59
C ARG A 124 31.63 41.16 -30.11
N GLN A 125 32.13 42.34 -29.74
CA GLN A 125 32.13 42.81 -28.35
C GLN A 125 30.71 43.09 -27.85
N ALA A 126 29.86 43.69 -28.68
CA ALA A 126 28.46 43.95 -28.33
C ALA A 126 27.66 42.65 -28.17
N THR A 127 27.85 41.67 -29.07
CA THR A 127 27.22 40.35 -28.98
C THR A 127 27.64 39.61 -27.71
N ALA A 128 28.92 39.65 -27.34
CA ALA A 128 29.40 39.03 -26.11
C ALA A 128 28.73 39.62 -24.85
N GLN A 129 28.55 40.94 -24.81
CA GLN A 129 27.86 41.62 -23.69
C GLN A 129 26.37 41.28 -23.62
N LEU A 130 25.70 41.17 -24.77
CA LEU A 130 24.30 40.74 -24.83
C LEU A 130 24.14 39.28 -24.40
N GLU A 131 25.03 38.39 -24.85
CA GLU A 131 25.01 36.99 -24.44
C GLU A 131 25.22 36.83 -22.93
N GLU A 132 26.12 37.62 -22.34
CA GLU A 132 26.35 37.64 -20.89
C GLU A 132 25.08 38.06 -20.13
N GLY A 133 24.45 39.18 -20.52
CA GLY A 133 23.19 39.63 -19.90
C GLY A 133 22.04 38.63 -20.07
N MET A 134 21.97 37.94 -21.21
CA MET A 134 21.00 36.88 -21.45
C MET A 134 21.25 35.64 -20.57
N ARG A 135 22.50 35.24 -20.37
CA ARG A 135 22.86 34.15 -19.47
C ARG A 135 22.51 34.48 -18.02
N GLU A 136 22.78 35.70 -17.56
CA GLU A 136 22.38 36.15 -16.22
C GLU A 136 20.87 36.17 -16.01
N ALA A 137 20.10 36.52 -17.05
CA ALA A 137 18.64 36.47 -17.00
C ALA A 137 18.13 35.02 -16.93
N LEU A 138 18.72 34.11 -17.71
CA LEU A 138 18.35 32.69 -17.73
C LEU A 138 18.83 31.92 -16.49
N ALA A 139 19.86 32.40 -15.79
CA ALA A 139 20.34 31.79 -14.54
C ALA A 139 19.25 31.71 -13.45
N VAL A 140 18.23 32.58 -13.51
CA VAL A 140 17.06 32.54 -12.61
C VAL A 140 16.35 31.18 -12.67
N LEU A 141 16.30 30.54 -13.84
CA LEU A 141 15.66 29.22 -13.99
C LEU A 141 16.41 28.13 -13.21
N GLN A 142 17.72 28.28 -13.04
CA GLN A 142 18.55 27.36 -12.26
C GLN A 142 18.40 27.61 -10.76
N GLU A 143 18.44 28.89 -10.35
CA GLU A 143 18.30 29.28 -8.94
C GLU A 143 16.95 28.85 -8.34
N THR A 144 15.86 28.98 -9.10
CA THR A 144 14.54 28.53 -8.64
C THR A 144 14.43 27.02 -8.48
N ALA A 145 15.20 26.23 -9.24
CA ALA A 145 15.18 24.77 -9.11
C ALA A 145 15.84 24.29 -7.79
N ASP A 146 16.79 25.06 -7.26
CA ASP A 146 17.49 24.74 -6.01
C ASP A 146 16.71 25.16 -4.76
N GLU A 147 15.97 26.29 -4.81
CA GLU A 147 15.12 26.77 -3.71
C GLU A 147 13.96 25.81 -3.40
N ASP A 148 13.34 25.22 -4.43
CA ASP A 148 12.21 24.29 -4.27
C ASP A 148 12.62 22.96 -3.60
N ASN A 149 13.90 22.57 -3.74
CA ASN A 149 14.43 21.36 -3.11
C ASN A 149 14.57 21.53 -1.57
N ASP A 150 14.79 22.75 -1.08
CA ASP A 150 14.86 23.02 0.37
C ASP A 150 13.47 23.22 1.02
N GLY A 151 12.49 23.73 0.28
CA GLY A 151 11.10 23.87 0.74
C GLY A 151 10.46 22.52 1.14
N THR A 152 10.80 21.46 0.42
CA THR A 152 10.33 20.09 0.69
C THR A 152 10.85 19.55 2.03
N ARG A 153 12.06 19.95 2.45
CA ARG A 153 12.66 19.58 3.75
C ARG A 153 12.00 20.31 4.93
N HIS A 154 11.51 21.52 4.70
CA HIS A 154 10.91 22.35 5.76
C HIS A 154 9.51 21.88 6.18
N ASN A 155 8.70 21.40 5.22
CA ASN A 155 7.34 20.91 5.51
C ASN A 155 7.34 19.58 6.29
N GLY A 156 8.30 18.69 6.00
CA GLY A 156 8.51 17.44 6.73
C GLY A 156 8.85 17.64 8.22
N ARG A 157 9.74 18.59 8.53
CA ARG A 157 10.13 18.92 9.91
C ARG A 157 8.98 19.54 10.73
N ARG A 158 8.14 20.40 10.12
CA ARG A 158 6.97 21.00 10.80
C ARG A 158 5.88 19.96 11.10
N ARG A 159 5.64 19.01 10.18
CA ARG A 159 4.69 17.90 10.39
C ARG A 159 5.18 16.92 11.47
N ALA A 160 6.48 16.61 11.50
CA ALA A 160 7.08 15.75 12.52
C ALA A 160 6.99 16.37 13.93
N LYS A 161 7.28 17.68 14.08
CA LYS A 161 7.14 18.40 15.35
C LYS A 161 5.69 18.43 15.85
N LYS A 162 4.70 18.65 14.98
CA LYS A 162 3.27 18.61 15.36
C LYS A 162 2.81 17.21 15.80
N LYS A 163 3.27 16.12 15.13
CA LYS A 163 2.95 14.74 15.54
C LYS A 163 3.60 14.38 16.88
N ALA A 164 4.83 14.83 17.14
CA ALA A 164 5.51 14.63 18.42
C ALA A 164 4.80 15.35 19.58
N ALA A 165 4.43 16.63 19.40
CA ALA A 165 3.71 17.42 20.40
C ALA A 165 2.31 16.85 20.72
N LYS A 166 1.60 16.31 19.72
CA LYS A 166 0.30 15.66 19.93
C LYS A 166 0.42 14.32 20.69
N ARG A 167 1.53 13.59 20.52
CA ARG A 167 1.80 12.33 21.25
C ARG A 167 2.21 12.58 22.71
N THR A 168 2.94 13.65 23.00
CA THR A 168 3.29 14.01 24.39
C THR A 168 2.08 14.55 25.16
N ALA A 169 1.24 15.37 24.55
CA ALA A 169 0.00 15.86 25.18
C ALA A 169 -0.99 14.72 25.54
N ARG A 170 -1.15 13.72 24.67
CA ARG A 170 -2.04 12.58 24.92
C ARG A 170 -1.51 11.59 25.98
N ARG A 171 -0.19 11.59 26.23
CA ARG A 171 0.46 10.76 27.26
C ARG A 171 0.45 11.42 28.64
N GLY A 172 0.43 12.75 28.70
CA GLY A 172 0.24 13.52 29.95
C GLY A 172 -1.18 13.42 30.51
N SER A 173 -2.20 13.52 29.64
CA SER A 173 -3.61 13.42 30.04
C SER A 173 -4.05 12.05 30.57
N ARG A 174 -3.31 10.97 30.27
CA ARG A 174 -3.60 9.61 30.78
C ARG A 174 -2.99 9.32 32.15
N LYS A 175 -2.04 10.16 32.63
CA LYS A 175 -1.38 9.98 33.93
C LYS A 175 -2.07 10.74 35.08
N THR A 176 -3.01 11.63 34.78
CA THR A 176 -3.72 12.43 35.79
C THR A 176 -5.11 11.90 36.15
N SER A 177 -5.54 10.77 35.57
CA SER A 177 -6.84 10.15 35.84
C SER A 177 -6.72 8.78 36.53
N SER A 178 -5.57 8.46 37.13
CA SER A 178 -5.36 7.21 37.85
C SER A 178 -4.52 7.46 39.11
N SER A 179 -5.16 8.02 40.13
CA SER A 179 -4.97 7.76 41.58
C SER A 179 -5.30 9.04 42.38
N PRO A 180 -5.84 8.92 43.60
CA PRO A 180 -6.70 7.87 44.18
C PRO A 180 -8.19 8.25 44.17
#